data_AF-A0A951FCK7-F1
#
_entry.id   AF-A0A951FCK7-F1
#
_cell.length_a   1.000
_cell.length_b   1.000
_cell.length_c   1.000
_cell.angle_alpha   90.00
_cell.angle_beta   90.00
_cell.angle_gamma   90.00
#
_symmetry.space_group_name_H-M   'P 1'
#
loop_
_entity.id
_entity.type
_entity.pdbx_description
1 polymer ?
#
loop_
_entity_poly.entity_id
_entity_poly.type
_entity_poly.pdbx_seq_one_letter_code
_entity_poly.pdbx_strand_id
1 'polypeptide(L)'
;VDNSRCHTAQALQLPPNVILLFQPPYAPEVNPAERVWKALKDALAWQSFTNLAALQARVIAIVAPWKTAMLQSLTAYPFIVEAINALTL
;
A
#
# COMPACT_ATOMS: atom_id res chain seq x y z
N VAL A 1 -3.91 4.09 -6.79
CA VAL A 1 -3.16 3.00 -7.46
C VAL A 1 -2.09 3.59 -8.34
N ASP A 2 -1.04 2.83 -8.62
CA ASP A 2 -0.03 3.25 -9.60
C ASP A 2 -0.54 3.03 -11.04
N ASN A 3 0.31 3.33 -12.03
CA ASN A 3 -0.02 3.20 -13.45
C ASN A 3 0.35 1.82 -14.04
N SER A 4 0.42 0.77 -13.21
CA SER A 4 0.65 -0.60 -13.69
C SER A 4 -0.42 -1.02 -14.69
N ARG A 5 -0.02 -1.80 -15.71
CA ARG A 5 -0.93 -2.32 -16.74
C ARG A 5 -2.06 -3.18 -16.16
N CYS A 6 -1.87 -3.77 -14.98
CA CYS A 6 -2.91 -4.53 -14.30
C CYS A 6 -4.07 -3.63 -13.81
N HIS A 7 -3.79 -2.37 -13.45
CA HIS A 7 -4.82 -1.42 -12.99
C HIS A 7 -5.56 -0.73 -14.15
N THR A 8 -5.04 -0.81 -15.38
CA THR A 8 -5.64 -0.24 -16.59
C THR A 8 -6.13 -1.30 -17.57
N ALA A 9 -6.06 -2.58 -17.20
CA ALA A 9 -6.49 -3.68 -18.05
C ALA A 9 -8.00 -3.61 -18.32
N GLN A 10 -8.41 -3.72 -19.59
CA GLN A 10 -9.82 -3.70 -19.97
C GLN A 10 -10.64 -4.85 -19.37
N ALA A 11 -9.97 -5.95 -19.03
CA ALA A 11 -10.59 -7.10 -18.36
C ALA A 11 -10.86 -6.87 -16.86
N LEU A 12 -10.31 -5.80 -16.26
CA LEU A 12 -10.52 -5.49 -14.85
C LEU A 12 -11.97 -5.05 -14.61
N GLN A 13 -12.70 -5.84 -13.83
CA GLN A 13 -14.06 -5.52 -13.40
C GLN A 13 -14.01 -4.88 -12.01
N LEU A 14 -14.42 -3.61 -11.90
CA LEU A 14 -14.51 -2.91 -10.63
C LEU A 14 -15.90 -3.07 -10.01
N PRO A 15 -16.00 -3.35 -8.70
CA PRO A 15 -17.28 -3.27 -8.00
C PRO A 15 -17.90 -1.85 -8.10
N PRO A 16 -19.24 -1.71 -8.07
CA PRO A 16 -19.90 -0.41 -8.21
C PRO A 16 -19.50 0.65 -7.18
N ASN A 17 -18.97 0.22 -6.04
CA ASN A 17 -18.58 1.07 -4.91
C ASN A 17 -17.07 1.32 -4.83
N VAL A 18 -16.31 1.04 -5.90
CA VAL A 18 -14.86 1.23 -5.94
C VAL A 18 -14.49 2.11 -7.14
N ILE A 19 -13.71 3.14 -6.88
CA ILE A 19 -13.09 3.97 -7.92
C ILE A 19 -11.56 3.83 -7.84
N LEU A 20 -10.90 4.00 -8.99
CA LEU A 20 -9.44 4.05 -9.05
C LEU A 20 -8.99 5.51 -9.10
N LEU A 21 -8.21 5.91 -8.09
CA LEU A 21 -7.47 7.17 -8.10
C LEU A 21 -6.04 6.87 -8.55
N PHE A 22 -5.68 7.32 -9.75
CA PHE A 22 -4.35 7.11 -10.32
C PHE A 22 -3.36 8.13 -9.77
N GLN A 23 -2.21 7.64 -9.34
CA GLN A 23 -1.11 8.48 -8.85
C GLN A 23 -0.31 9.05 -10.03
N PRO A 24 0.39 10.19 -9.85
CA PRO A 24 1.35 10.69 -10.81
C PRO A 24 2.39 9.61 -11.20
N PRO A 25 2.84 9.59 -12.46
CA PRO A 25 3.83 8.61 -12.90
C PRO A 25 5.16 8.82 -12.17
N TYR A 26 5.83 7.71 -11.83
CA TYR A 26 7.15 7.69 -11.18
C TYR A 26 7.24 8.43 -9.83
N ALA A 27 6.11 8.56 -9.12
CA ALA A 27 6.03 9.25 -7.83
C ALA A 27 5.71 8.27 -6.68
N PRO A 28 6.61 7.33 -6.32
CA PRO A 28 6.35 6.38 -5.22
C PRO A 28 6.16 7.09 -3.86
N GLU A 29 6.71 8.29 -3.68
CA GLU A 29 6.61 9.09 -2.46
C GLU A 29 5.19 9.53 -2.13
N VAL A 30 4.31 9.61 -3.13
CA VAL A 30 2.89 9.94 -2.96
C VAL A 30 2.00 8.70 -2.87
N ASN A 31 2.57 7.49 -2.97
CA ASN A 31 1.84 6.24 -2.80
C ASN A 31 1.85 5.79 -1.33
N PRO A 32 0.72 5.84 -0.60
CA PRO A 32 0.70 5.46 0.82
C PRO A 32 1.09 3.99 1.05
N ALA A 33 0.83 3.11 0.06
CA ALA A 33 1.20 1.70 0.14
C ALA A 33 2.72 1.50 0.24
N GLU A 34 3.53 2.38 -0.36
CA GLU A 34 5.00 2.29 -0.28
C GLU A 34 5.52 2.52 1.14
N ARG A 35 4.82 3.32 1.96
CA ARG A 35 5.16 3.53 3.37
C ARG A 35 4.90 2.29 4.20
N VAL A 36 3.77 1.61 3.95
CA VAL A 36 3.46 0.31 4.53
C VAL A 36 4.50 -0.72 4.14
N TRP A 37 4.85 -0.77 2.86
CA TRP A 37 5.85 -1.70 2.34
C TRP A 37 7.23 -1.44 2.91
N LYS A 38 7.64 -0.17 3.07
CA LYS A 38 8.87 0.20 3.74
C LYS A 38 8.91 -0.33 5.19
N ALA A 39 7.86 -0.09 5.98
CA ALA A 39 7.80 -0.56 7.36
C ALA A 39 7.90 -2.09 7.47
N LEU A 40 7.22 -2.82 6.58
CA LEU A 40 7.30 -4.28 6.51
C LEU A 40 8.70 -4.76 6.11
N LYS A 41 9.32 -4.15 5.08
CA LYS A 41 10.68 -4.49 4.64
C LYS A 41 11.73 -4.22 5.70
N ASP A 42 11.63 -3.10 6.41
CA ASP A 42 12.53 -2.77 7.52
C ASP A 42 12.41 -3.83 8.63
N ALA A 43 11.20 -4.30 8.93
CA ALA A 43 10.95 -5.37 9.92
C ALA A 43 11.39 -6.78 9.45
N LEU A 44 11.52 -6.99 8.14
CA LEU A 44 12.01 -8.22 7.52
C LEU A 44 13.50 -8.19 7.18
N ALA A 45 14.15 -7.04 7.32
CA ALA A 45 15.52 -6.85 6.89
C ALA A 45 16.43 -7.94 7.49
N TRP A 46 17.31 -8.48 6.64
CA TRP A 46 18.32 -9.49 7.00
C TRP A 46 17.79 -10.85 7.45
N GLN A 47 16.48 -11.09 7.39
CA GLN A 47 15.91 -12.41 7.64
C GLN A 47 15.92 -13.25 6.36
N SER A 48 16.35 -14.50 6.47
CA SER A 48 16.22 -15.51 5.43
C SER A 48 15.17 -16.56 5.84
N PHE A 49 14.48 -17.12 4.85
CA PHE A 49 13.41 -18.09 5.08
C PHE A 49 13.66 -19.33 4.23
N THR A 50 13.39 -20.50 4.80
CA THR A 50 13.63 -21.79 4.15
C THR A 50 12.64 -22.08 3.02
N ASN A 51 11.45 -21.48 3.09
CA ASN A 51 10.40 -21.61 2.09
C ASN A 51 9.41 -20.44 2.15
N LEU A 52 8.49 -20.39 1.20
CA LEU A 52 7.46 -19.35 1.10
C LEU A 52 6.52 -19.33 2.31
N ALA A 53 6.14 -20.50 2.85
CA ALA A 53 5.23 -20.58 3.99
C ALA A 53 5.84 -19.95 5.26
N ALA A 54 7.15 -20.12 5.47
CA ALA A 54 7.87 -19.48 6.57
C ALA A 54 7.89 -17.94 6.43
N LEU A 55 8.13 -17.43 5.22
CA LEU A 55 8.03 -15.98 4.95
C LEU A 55 6.61 -15.47 5.18
N GLN A 56 5.59 -16.17 4.70
CA GLN A 56 4.18 -15.79 4.88
C GLN A 56 3.79 -15.74 6.37
N ALA A 57 4.17 -16.77 7.15
CA ALA A 57 3.93 -16.79 8.59
C ALA A 57 4.61 -15.60 9.30
N ARG A 58 5.83 -15.25 8.89
CA ARG A 58 6.54 -14.09 9.44
C ARG A 58 5.84 -12.77 9.08
N VAL A 59 5.42 -12.60 7.83
CA VAL A 59 4.66 -11.42 7.40
C VAL A 59 3.38 -11.28 8.22
N ILE A 60 2.60 -12.37 8.38
CA ILE A 60 1.39 -12.39 9.20
C ILE A 60 1.70 -11.96 10.63
N ALA A 61 2.74 -12.52 11.25
CA ALA A 61 3.12 -12.16 12.61
C ALA A 61 3.53 -10.68 12.77
N ILE A 62 4.09 -10.05 11.72
CA ILE A 62 4.42 -8.63 11.73
C ILE A 62 3.17 -7.75 11.61
N VAL A 63 2.25 -8.10 10.69
CA VAL A 63 1.11 -7.22 10.36
C VAL A 63 -0.12 -7.46 11.23
N ALA A 64 -0.32 -8.66 11.78
CA ALA A 64 -1.49 -8.99 12.60
C ALA A 64 -1.66 -8.07 13.83
N PRO A 65 -0.59 -7.60 14.51
CA PRO A 65 -0.72 -6.67 15.62
C PRO A 65 -0.96 -5.21 15.21
N TRP A 66 -0.85 -4.87 13.91
CA TRP A 66 -0.99 -3.49 13.47
C TRP A 66 -2.43 -3.00 13.65
N LYS A 67 -2.57 -1.92 14.42
CA LYS A 67 -3.84 -1.25 14.65
C LYS A 67 -4.07 -0.15 13.62
N THR A 68 -5.30 0.32 13.51
CA THR A 68 -5.68 1.45 12.64
C THR A 68 -4.77 2.67 12.85
N ALA A 69 -4.43 2.99 14.10
CA ALA A 69 -3.53 4.11 14.42
C ALA A 69 -2.14 3.96 13.80
N MET A 70 -1.58 2.73 13.77
CA MET A 70 -0.29 2.46 13.13
C MET A 70 -0.40 2.67 11.62
N LEU A 71 -1.41 2.09 10.97
CA LEU A 71 -1.61 2.26 9.53
C LEU A 71 -1.81 3.73 9.16
N GLN A 72 -2.64 4.47 9.91
CA GLN A 72 -2.82 5.90 9.74
C GLN A 72 -1.51 6.67 9.87
N SER A 73 -0.67 6.34 10.86
CA SER A 73 0.64 6.98 11.03
C SER A 73 1.59 6.77 9.85
N LEU A 74 1.39 5.72 9.05
CA LEU A 74 2.20 5.42 7.87
C LEU A 74 1.62 6.05 6.59
N THR A 75 0.30 6.17 6.49
CA THR A 75 -0.39 6.47 5.22
C THR A 75 -1.08 7.82 5.17
N ALA A 76 -1.43 8.41 6.31
CA ALA A 76 -2.21 9.65 6.39
C ALA A 76 -1.33 10.89 6.55
N TYR A 77 -0.27 11.00 5.75
CA TYR A 77 0.57 12.21 5.74
C TYR A 77 -0.25 13.41 5.23
N PRO A 78 -0.09 14.63 5.79
CA PRO A 78 -0.94 15.77 5.46
C PRO A 78 -1.06 16.02 3.95
N PHE A 79 0.05 16.02 3.22
CA PHE A 79 0.03 16.25 1.77
C PHE A 79 -0.72 15.16 0.97
N ILE A 80 -0.78 13.92 1.47
CA ILE A 80 -1.54 12.83 0.84
C ILE A 80 -3.04 13.07 1.06
N VAL A 81 -3.41 13.38 2.31
CA VAL A 81 -4.81 13.61 2.70
C VAL A 81 -5.37 14.85 1.99
N GLU A 82 -4.60 15.93 1.95
CA GLU A 82 -4.95 17.16 1.23
C GLU A 82 -5.14 16.91 -0.26
N ALA A 83 -4.21 16.19 -0.90
CA ALA A 83 -4.31 15.85 -2.32
C ALA A 83 -5.56 15.01 -2.64
N ILE A 84 -5.88 14.01 -1.80
CA ILE A 84 -7.10 13.20 -1.98
C ILE A 84 -8.36 14.07 -1.82
N ASN A 85 -8.41 14.91 -0.78
CA ASN A 85 -9.56 15.77 -0.53
C ASN A 85 -9.79 16.78 -1.67
N ALA A 86 -8.73 17.28 -2.30
CA ALA A 86 -8.81 18.20 -3.44
C ALA A 86 -9.39 17.54 -4.71
N LEU A 87 -9.33 16.21 -4.83
CA LEU A 87 -9.90 15.45 -5.95
C LEU A 87 -11.40 15.13 -5.78
N THR A 88 -11.95 15.34 -4.57
CA THR A 88 -13.36 15.09 -4.22
C THR A 88 -14.25 16.35 -4.26
N LEU A 89 -13.78 17.43 -4.89
CA LEU A 89 -14.59 18.60 -5.28
C LEU A 89 -15.05 18.47 -6.74
#